data_AF-A0A2N0QWA6-F1
#
_entry.id   AF-A0A2N0QWA6-F1
#
_cell.length_a   1.000
_cell.length_b   1.000
_cell.length_c   1.000
_cell.angle_alpha   90.00
_cell.angle_beta   90.00
_cell.angle_gamma   90.00
#
_symmetry.space_group_name_H-M   'P 1'
#
loop_
_entity.id
_entity.type
_entity.pdbx_description
1 polymer ?
#
loop_
_entity_poly.entity_id
_entity_poly.type
_entity_poly.pdbx_seq_one_letter_code
_entity_poly.pdbx_strand_id
1 'polypeptide(L)'
;MRSRQKTWRRFNDLIPEKGTSSLHENLKTLRKDTQTISRKENKPTLIKKENIPQDPLLGLGQLQIWAKLDDAEEVFSKIFQVAELQWLLWAFGDNVKNKRKKILIPLIFDHLKKGTQFCEEALLKRCMFAL
;
A
#
# COMPACT_ATOMS: atom_id res chain seq x y z
N MET A 1 55.87 7.05 -42.56
CA MET A 1 55.25 6.13 -41.59
C MET A 1 53.84 6.65 -41.27
N ARG A 2 52.81 5.82 -41.40
CA ARG A 2 51.39 6.20 -41.36
C ARG A 2 50.89 6.46 -39.92
N SER A 3 50.25 7.61 -39.70
CA SER A 3 49.53 7.97 -38.47
C SER A 3 48.27 7.11 -38.30
N ARG A 4 48.11 6.50 -37.12
CA ARG A 4 46.94 5.70 -36.73
C ARG A 4 46.03 6.56 -35.83
N GLN A 5 45.12 7.32 -36.42
CA GLN A 5 43.97 7.89 -35.70
C GLN A 5 42.67 7.25 -36.23
N LYS A 6 42.19 6.22 -35.54
CA LYS A 6 40.87 5.62 -35.77
C LYS A 6 40.27 5.18 -34.43
N THR A 7 39.73 6.13 -33.68
CA THR A 7 38.95 5.81 -32.47
C THR A 7 37.95 6.92 -32.13
N TRP A 8 37.20 7.39 -33.13
CA TRP A 8 36.02 8.24 -32.87
C TRP A 8 34.73 7.64 -33.44
N ARG A 9 34.80 6.66 -34.35
CA ARG A 9 33.61 6.05 -34.94
C ARG A 9 32.89 5.03 -34.05
N ARG A 10 33.55 4.49 -33.02
CA ARG A 10 32.97 3.45 -32.14
C ARG A 10 32.09 3.98 -31.01
N PHE A 11 32.08 5.29 -30.76
CA PHE A 11 31.24 5.88 -29.70
C PHE A 11 29.85 6.29 -30.20
N ASN A 12 29.66 6.45 -31.51
CA ASN A 12 28.35 6.82 -32.07
C ASN A 12 27.36 5.64 -32.06
N ASP A 13 27.83 4.40 -31.99
CA ASP A 13 26.95 3.21 -31.95
C ASP A 13 26.23 3.03 -30.60
N LEU A 14 26.60 3.83 -29.57
CA LEU A 14 25.94 3.86 -28.26
C LEU A 14 24.95 5.01 -28.09
N ILE A 15 24.84 5.89 -29.09
CA ILE A 15 23.82 6.95 -29.10
C ILE A 15 22.63 6.40 -29.89
N PRO A 16 21.46 6.18 -29.27
CA PRO A 16 20.31 5.68 -30.00
C PRO A 16 19.95 6.65 -31.13
N GLU A 17 20.09 6.19 -32.36
CA GLU A 17 19.58 6.89 -33.54
C GLU A 17 18.05 6.92 -33.48
N LYS A 18 17.53 8.15 -33.28
CA LYS A 18 16.20 8.63 -33.67
C LYS A 18 15.01 8.21 -32.79
N GLY A 19 14.82 9.03 -31.77
CA GLY A 19 13.56 9.71 -31.49
C GLY A 19 13.90 11.06 -30.87
N THR A 20 13.95 12.13 -31.67
CA THR A 20 14.37 13.46 -31.21
C THR A 20 13.28 14.14 -30.38
N SER A 21 12.91 13.57 -29.23
CA SER A 21 12.35 14.38 -28.16
C SER A 21 13.52 15.09 -27.49
N SER A 22 13.47 16.42 -27.45
CA SER A 22 14.49 17.18 -26.72
C SER A 22 14.55 16.69 -25.27
N LEU A 23 15.69 16.82 -24.58
CA LEU A 23 15.79 16.52 -23.14
C LEU A 23 14.64 17.19 -22.36
N HIS A 24 14.28 18.40 -22.76
CA HIS A 24 13.20 19.18 -22.18
C HIS A 24 11.80 18.60 -22.45
N GLU A 25 11.61 17.95 -23.60
CA GLU A 25 10.37 17.27 -23.96
C GLU A 25 10.22 15.91 -23.25
N ASN A 26 11.31 15.14 -23.11
CA ASN A 26 11.34 13.91 -22.31
C ASN A 26 11.13 14.19 -20.81
N LEU A 27 11.67 15.29 -20.29
CA LEU A 27 11.39 15.70 -18.91
C LEU A 27 9.94 16.16 -18.74
N LYS A 28 9.33 16.78 -19.75
CA LYS A 28 7.90 17.12 -19.75
C LYS A 28 7.00 15.90 -19.83
N THR A 29 7.33 14.88 -20.62
CA THR A 29 6.56 13.62 -20.66
C THR A 29 6.70 12.87 -19.35
N LEU A 30 7.92 12.73 -18.81
CA LEU A 30 8.14 12.12 -17.49
C LEU A 30 7.35 12.83 -16.38
N ARG A 31 7.33 14.17 -16.40
CA ARG A 31 6.56 14.97 -15.43
C ARG A 31 5.06 14.81 -15.63
N LYS A 32 4.58 14.67 -16.87
CA LYS A 32 3.17 14.41 -17.16
C LYS A 32 2.78 13.00 -16.72
N ASP A 33 3.62 12.00 -16.96
CA ASP A 33 3.37 10.60 -16.58
C ASP A 33 3.35 10.44 -15.05
N THR A 34 4.30 11.06 -14.35
CA THR A 34 4.26 11.14 -12.88
C THR A 34 3.05 11.92 -12.38
N GLN A 35 2.59 12.94 -13.11
CA GLN A 35 1.39 13.68 -12.77
C GLN A 35 0.10 12.91 -13.12
N THR A 36 0.07 12.02 -14.12
CA THR A 36 -1.06 11.09 -14.37
C THR A 36 -1.10 9.96 -13.36
N ILE A 37 0.06 9.46 -12.91
CA ILE A 37 0.18 8.51 -11.79
C ILE A 37 -0.33 9.17 -10.50
N SER A 38 0.22 10.34 -10.14
CA SER A 38 -0.20 11.12 -8.97
C SER A 38 -1.67 11.54 -9.03
N ARG A 39 -2.22 11.89 -10.20
CA ARG A 39 -3.64 12.28 -10.34
C ARG A 39 -4.61 11.08 -10.27
N LYS A 40 -4.16 9.86 -10.58
CA LYS A 40 -4.91 8.61 -10.32
C LYS A 40 -4.79 8.14 -8.86
N GLU A 41 -3.74 8.56 -8.15
CA GLU A 41 -3.44 8.18 -6.76
C GLU A 41 -4.00 9.14 -5.70
N ASN A 42 -4.77 10.16 -6.07
CA ASN A 42 -5.49 11.03 -5.12
C ASN A 42 -6.75 10.36 -4.50
N LYS A 43 -6.84 9.03 -4.57
CA LYS A 43 -7.82 8.19 -3.89
C LYS A 43 -7.04 7.05 -3.24
N PRO A 44 -7.45 6.55 -2.06
CA PRO A 44 -6.68 5.63 -1.22
C PRO A 44 -6.39 4.31 -1.94
N THR A 45 -5.41 4.34 -2.83
CA THR A 45 -4.94 3.23 -3.67
C THR A 45 -3.76 2.51 -3.01
N LEU A 46 -3.25 3.06 -1.90
CA LEU A 46 -2.23 2.48 -1.03
C LEU A 46 -2.76 1.37 -0.12
N ILE A 47 -4.04 1.43 0.24
CA ILE A 47 -4.67 0.46 1.14
C ILE A 47 -5.26 -0.65 0.28
N LYS A 48 -4.47 -1.70 0.07
CA LYS A 48 -4.94 -2.93 -0.57
C LYS A 48 -4.85 -4.07 0.41
N LYS A 49 -5.85 -4.95 0.42
CA LYS A 49 -5.89 -6.13 1.30
C LYS A 49 -4.65 -7.01 1.15
N GLU A 50 -4.10 -7.09 -0.06
CA GLU A 50 -2.85 -7.80 -0.39
C GLU A 50 -1.60 -7.24 0.31
N ASN A 51 -1.66 -5.99 0.80
CA ASN A 51 -0.56 -5.35 1.53
C ASN A 51 -0.57 -5.67 3.03
N ILE A 52 -1.54 -6.46 3.52
CA ILE A 52 -1.57 -6.88 4.91
C ILE A 52 -0.70 -8.14 5.05
N PRO A 53 0.39 -8.09 5.86
CA PRO A 53 1.18 -9.26 6.14
C PRO A 53 0.33 -10.39 6.73
N GLN A 54 0.63 -11.64 6.37
CA GLN A 54 0.01 -12.82 7.00
C GLN A 54 0.35 -12.92 8.48
N ASP A 55 1.52 -12.41 8.85
CA ASP A 55 1.97 -12.34 10.23
C ASP A 55 1.06 -11.40 11.06
N PRO A 56 0.48 -11.88 12.19
CA PRO A 56 -0.44 -11.11 13.00
C PRO A 56 0.14 -9.82 13.60
N LEU A 57 1.44 -9.81 13.94
CA LEU A 57 2.10 -8.64 14.55
C LEU A 57 2.36 -7.58 13.49
N LEU A 58 2.87 -7.99 12.33
CA LEU A 58 3.12 -7.08 11.21
C LEU A 58 1.80 -6.55 10.63
N GLY A 59 0.78 -7.41 10.59
CA GLY A 59 -0.58 -7.06 10.22
C GLY A 59 -1.22 -6.03 11.14
N LEU A 60 -1.10 -6.20 12.46
CA LEU A 60 -1.56 -5.20 13.43
C LEU A 60 -0.87 -3.85 13.23
N GLY A 61 0.45 -3.85 13.06
CA GLY A 61 1.21 -2.62 12.81
C GLY A 61 0.70 -1.87 11.57
N GLN A 62 0.43 -2.61 10.49
CA GLN A 62 -0.14 -2.04 9.26
C GLN A 62 -1.55 -1.46 9.49
N LEU A 63 -2.41 -2.18 10.22
CA LEU A 63 -3.76 -1.71 10.54
C LEU A 63 -3.73 -0.43 11.41
N GLN A 64 -2.80 -0.35 12.36
CA GLN A 64 -2.61 0.85 13.20
C GLN A 64 -2.15 2.05 12.38
N ILE A 65 -1.26 1.84 11.39
CA ILE A 65 -0.84 2.90 10.46
C ILE A 65 -2.03 3.37 9.64
N TRP A 66 -2.83 2.45 9.10
CA TRP A 66 -4.00 2.80 8.32
C TRP A 66 -5.06 3.52 9.13
N ALA A 67 -5.29 3.13 10.39
CA ALA A 67 -6.27 3.77 11.25
C ALA A 67 -5.97 5.26 11.56
N LYS A 68 -4.73 5.71 11.32
CA LYS A 68 -4.32 7.11 11.45
C LYS A 68 -4.60 7.95 10.19
N LEU A 69 -5.05 7.35 9.09
CA LEU A 69 -5.38 8.07 7.85
C LEU A 69 -6.81 8.63 7.91
N ASP A 70 -7.03 9.80 7.30
CA ASP A 70 -8.30 10.53 7.38
C ASP A 70 -9.49 9.76 6.74
N ASP A 71 -9.26 9.00 5.66
CA ASP A 71 -10.31 8.23 4.95
C ASP A 71 -10.39 6.75 5.36
N ALA A 72 -9.72 6.38 6.45
CA ALA A 72 -9.51 4.97 6.79
C ALA A 72 -10.80 4.21 7.08
N GLU A 73 -11.82 4.81 7.70
CA GLU A 73 -13.08 4.14 8.01
C GLU A 73 -13.84 3.70 6.75
N GLU A 74 -13.91 4.58 5.75
CA GLU A 74 -14.60 4.29 4.49
C GLU A 74 -13.86 3.18 3.73
N VAL A 75 -12.53 3.22 3.77
CA VAL A 75 -11.68 2.22 3.13
C VAL A 75 -11.75 0.86 3.83
N PHE A 76 -11.73 0.83 5.16
CA PHE A 76 -11.91 -0.41 5.95
C PHE A 76 -13.26 -1.06 5.65
N SER A 77 -14.33 -0.26 5.52
CA SER A 77 -15.66 -0.77 5.17
C SER A 77 -15.71 -1.45 3.80
N LYS A 78 -14.91 -0.95 2.84
CA LYS A 78 -14.78 -1.51 1.48
C LYS A 78 -13.87 -2.74 1.43
N ILE A 79 -12.80 -2.76 2.23
CA ILE A 79 -11.78 -3.81 2.20
C ILE A 79 -12.16 -5.04 3.02
N PHE A 80 -12.67 -4.83 4.24
CA PHE A 80 -12.92 -5.91 5.18
C PHE A 80 -14.37 -6.37 5.16
N GLN A 81 -14.56 -7.70 5.22
CA GLN A 81 -15.86 -8.31 5.41
C GLN A 81 -16.31 -8.22 6.88
N VAL A 82 -17.60 -8.44 7.14
CA VAL A 82 -18.13 -8.42 8.52
C VAL A 82 -17.45 -9.46 9.40
N ALA A 83 -17.17 -10.66 8.87
CA ALA A 83 -16.49 -11.73 9.59
C ALA A 83 -15.05 -11.34 9.98
N GLU A 84 -14.34 -10.62 9.12
CA GLU A 84 -12.97 -10.14 9.37
C GLU A 84 -12.94 -9.04 10.43
N LEU A 85 -13.91 -8.12 10.38
CA LEU A 85 -14.07 -7.10 11.42
C LEU A 85 -14.44 -7.74 12.77
N GLN A 86 -15.27 -8.78 12.78
CA GLN A 86 -15.58 -9.54 13.98
C GLN A 86 -14.37 -10.30 14.52
N TRP A 87 -13.56 -10.87 13.64
CA TRP A 87 -12.31 -11.51 14.02
C TRP A 87 -11.33 -10.51 14.63
N LEU A 88 -11.18 -9.33 14.03
CA LEU A 88 -10.33 -8.26 14.59
C LEU A 88 -10.80 -7.84 15.98
N LEU A 89 -12.10 -7.68 16.16
CA LEU A 89 -12.67 -7.31 17.46
C LEU A 89 -12.43 -8.40 18.51
N TRP A 90 -12.66 -9.67 18.13
CA TRP A 90 -12.36 -10.83 18.96
C TRP A 90 -10.86 -10.91 19.29
N ALA A 91 -9.98 -10.56 18.34
CA ALA A 91 -8.55 -10.52 18.53
C ALA A 91 -8.11 -9.43 19.53
N PHE A 92 -8.90 -8.38 19.72
CA PHE A 92 -8.71 -7.40 20.81
C PHE A 92 -9.33 -7.84 22.15
N GLY A 93 -9.98 -9.00 22.21
CA GLY A 93 -10.65 -9.53 23.41
C GLY A 93 -12.10 -9.07 23.55
N ASP A 94 -12.63 -8.36 22.55
CA ASP A 94 -14.02 -7.89 22.54
C ASP A 94 -14.92 -8.86 21.77
N ASN A 95 -15.87 -9.49 22.46
CA ASN A 95 -16.85 -10.40 21.86
C ASN A 95 -18.17 -9.70 21.55
N VAL A 96 -18.12 -8.68 20.71
CA VAL A 96 -19.34 -7.96 20.32
C VAL A 96 -20.05 -8.74 19.22
N LYS A 97 -21.20 -9.35 19.55
CA LYS A 97 -22.07 -10.10 18.61
C LYS A 97 -22.82 -9.21 17.62
N ASN A 98 -22.33 -8.00 17.34
CA ASN A 98 -22.97 -7.07 16.43
C ASN A 98 -22.65 -7.43 14.98
N LYS A 99 -23.68 -7.41 14.12
CA LYS A 99 -23.57 -7.73 12.68
C LYS A 99 -23.35 -6.51 11.79
N ARG A 100 -23.44 -5.29 12.34
CA ARG A 100 -23.39 -4.04 11.56
C ARG A 100 -21.97 -3.47 11.52
N LYS A 101 -21.42 -3.32 10.31
CA LYS A 101 -20.08 -2.69 10.09
C LYS A 101 -19.97 -1.30 10.73
N LYS A 102 -21.03 -0.49 10.67
CA LYS A 102 -21.07 0.86 11.25
C LYS A 102 -20.78 0.91 12.75
N ILE A 103 -20.99 -0.21 13.47
CA ILE A 103 -20.70 -0.31 14.91
C ILE A 103 -19.31 -0.92 15.13
N LEU A 104 -18.94 -1.92 14.32
CA LEU A 104 -17.65 -2.61 14.46
C LEU A 104 -16.46 -1.69 14.13
N ILE A 105 -16.55 -0.90 13.05
CA ILE A 105 -15.46 -0.03 12.58
C ILE A 105 -15.00 0.93 13.68
N PRO A 106 -15.86 1.78 14.28
CA PRO A 106 -15.40 2.74 15.29
C PRO A 106 -14.80 2.06 16.53
N LEU A 107 -15.31 0.89 16.94
CA LEU A 107 -14.76 0.12 18.06
C LEU A 107 -13.34 -0.41 17.75
N ILE A 108 -13.14 -0.96 16.56
CA ILE A 108 -11.82 -1.41 16.09
C ILE A 108 -10.86 -0.22 16.02
N PHE A 109 -11.31 0.92 15.51
CA PHE A 109 -10.50 2.12 15.41
C PHE A 109 -10.12 2.69 16.77
N ASP A 110 -10.99 2.62 17.76
CA ASP A 110 -10.68 3.01 19.13
C ASP A 110 -9.52 2.16 19.69
N HIS A 111 -9.57 0.84 19.50
CA HIS A 111 -8.46 -0.06 19.87
C HIS A 111 -7.18 0.21 19.08
N LEU A 112 -7.27 0.41 17.77
CA LEU A 112 -6.12 0.71 16.92
C LEU A 112 -5.47 2.05 17.29
N LYS A 113 -6.26 3.07 17.65
CA LYS A 113 -5.76 4.38 18.11
C LYS A 113 -5.13 4.29 19.49
N LYS A 114 -5.67 3.45 20.38
CA LYS A 114 -5.10 3.17 21.71
C LYS A 114 -3.82 2.35 21.65
N GLY A 115 -3.55 1.69 20.52
CA GLY A 115 -2.39 0.82 20.36
C GLY A 115 -2.56 -0.52 21.08
N THR A 116 -3.81 -0.95 21.30
CA THR A 116 -4.11 -2.24 21.92
C THR A 116 -3.45 -3.37 21.12
N GLN A 117 -2.81 -4.31 21.81
CA GLN A 117 -2.23 -5.50 21.19
C GLN A 117 -3.29 -6.61 21.04
N PHE A 118 -3.07 -7.53 20.12
CA PHE A 118 -3.92 -8.71 20.03
C PHE A 118 -3.72 -9.65 21.22
N CYS A 119 -4.78 -10.35 21.59
CA CYS A 119 -4.74 -11.41 22.60
C CYS A 119 -3.84 -12.57 22.13
N GLU A 120 -3.26 -13.29 23.09
CA GLU A 120 -2.38 -14.44 22.83
C GLU A 120 -3.05 -15.48 21.92
N GLU A 121 -4.34 -15.74 22.12
CA GLU A 121 -5.12 -16.67 21.27
C GLU A 121 -5.14 -16.26 19.79
N ALA A 122 -5.24 -14.96 19.51
CA ALA A 122 -5.24 -14.45 18.15
C ALA A 122 -3.83 -14.48 17.53
N LEU A 123 -2.79 -14.21 18.32
CA LEU A 123 -1.40 -14.34 17.89
C LEU A 123 -1.03 -15.80 17.57
N LEU A 124 -1.53 -16.74 18.38
CA LEU A 124 -1.32 -18.18 18.21
C LEU A 124 -2.00 -18.74 16.95
N LYS A 125 -3.06 -18.11 16.45
CA LYS A 125 -3.72 -18.54 15.20
C LYS A 125 -2.85 -18.38 13.95
N ARG A 126 -1.70 -17.69 14.03
CA ARG A 126 -0.68 -17.48 12.96
C ARG A 126 -1.16 -16.84 11.65
N CYS A 127 -2.46 -16.76 11.39
CA CYS A 127 -3.08 -16.12 10.23
C CYS A 127 -4.22 -15.21 10.70
N MET A 128 -4.17 -13.92 10.31
CA MET A 128 -5.23 -12.96 10.64
C MET A 128 -6.53 -13.17 9.86
N PHE A 129 -6.46 -13.82 8.70
CA PHE A 129 -7.62 -14.07 7.83
C PHE A 129 -7.54 -15.51 7.33
N ALA A 130 -8.62 -16.27 7.49
CA ALA A 130 -8.76 -17.53 6.78
C ALA A 130 -8.95 -17.19 5.30
N LEU A 131 -8.01 -17.63 4.45
CA LEU A 131 -8.14 -17.61 2.99
C LEU A 131 -9.37 -18.43 2.57
#